data_AF-A0AAD9Z847-F1
#
_entry.id   AF-A0AAD9Z847-F1
#
_cell.length_a   1.000
_cell.length_b   1.000
_cell.length_c   1.000
_cell.angle_alpha   90.00
_cell.angle_beta   90.00
_cell.angle_gamma   90.00
#
_symmetry.space_group_name_H-M   'P 1'
#
loop_
_entity.id
_entity.type
_entity.pdbx_description
1 polymer ?
#
loop_
_entity_poly.entity_id
_entity_poly.type
_entity_poly.pdbx_seq_one_letter_code
_entity_poly.pdbx_strand_id
1 'polypeptide(L)'
;MQLAIRNSQPFYVPFYDATANGHTSPARGWNSFGIQANSGTQKTAGWDFNDYHFAQQCDLMVTQPGYDYVCSIDSGWSTTGGDQNGRIVENTTVFSTYGSLKGFGDHLHSQGLKLGVYLLPGAVTSDGDKTIENTQIQLKDVFDTSQPGYFARTTFLWGKDGVQQWHDSEIRYLEAQGVDFVKLDFVTPGSIDSNPLPADNSQSVNNADSLRLDTDVNNADGGGQITFVAWQTVQRAIERYRSFINQQTEDSSRQGHGIMIRPDMDSTYIGNPQSLSGISDVQRYSMAIHWIGAGANLITGSDQTTRDSLGYELMYNEEAMTIADFTSQWPMQPRNPSGWGTAGAGASMQLQAWIAGPNEQGTAVAVLANYGPDLGQGGFNTNWTDTHLVSIQLSDLGIGPGMQYGGNSWSVRRVWGGGGSGGGNHQDIGTTSDKIESWLGEGESVLYKLQKQS
;
A
#
# COMPACT_ATOMS: atom_id res chain seq x y z
N MET A 1 19.64 -23.04 21.34
CA MET A 1 20.59 -22.54 22.35
C MET A 1 19.91 -21.40 23.08
N GLN A 2 19.59 -21.60 24.35
CA GLN A 2 18.80 -20.70 25.19
C GLN A 2 19.78 -19.85 26.02
N LEU A 3 19.72 -18.51 25.88
CA LEU A 3 20.31 -17.44 26.71
C LEU A 3 20.24 -16.16 25.84
N ALA A 4 19.58 -15.05 26.16
CA ALA A 4 18.95 -14.54 27.37
C ALA A 4 17.80 -13.60 26.98
N ILE A 5 16.57 -13.86 27.43
CA ILE A 5 15.43 -12.94 27.24
C ILE A 5 15.23 -12.20 28.57
N ARG A 6 16.10 -11.22 28.79
CA ARG A 6 15.85 -10.04 29.63
C ARG A 6 16.77 -8.92 29.13
N ASN A 7 16.37 -8.36 28.00
CA ASN A 7 16.50 -6.94 27.72
C ASN A 7 15.33 -6.66 26.78
N SER A 8 14.40 -5.80 27.21
CA SER A 8 13.48 -5.13 26.31
C SER A 8 14.31 -4.62 25.14
N GLN A 9 14.03 -5.11 23.92
CA GLN A 9 14.68 -4.57 22.74
C GLN A 9 14.56 -3.04 22.79
N PRO A 10 15.66 -2.29 22.59
CA PRO A 10 15.62 -0.85 22.68
C PRO A 10 14.54 -0.32 21.74
N PHE A 11 13.63 0.47 22.29
CA PHE A 11 12.57 1.08 21.51
C PHE A 11 13.20 2.09 20.54
N TYR A 12 13.08 1.81 19.24
CA TYR A 12 13.52 2.69 18.17
C TYR A 12 12.30 3.41 17.58
N VAL A 13 12.42 4.69 17.27
CA VAL A 13 11.38 5.44 16.57
C VAL A 13 11.75 5.49 15.09
N PRO A 14 11.18 4.63 14.23
CA PRO A 14 11.42 4.72 12.80
C PRO A 14 10.78 5.99 12.24
N PHE A 15 11.41 6.53 11.20
CA PHE A 15 10.88 7.64 10.43
C PHE A 15 11.13 7.42 8.94
N TYR A 16 10.23 7.95 8.13
CA TYR A 16 10.48 8.07 6.70
C TYR A 16 11.23 9.36 6.42
N ASP A 17 12.09 9.33 5.41
CA ASP A 17 12.70 10.52 4.83
C ASP A 17 12.22 10.64 3.37
N ALA A 18 12.67 11.67 2.67
CA ALA A 18 12.35 11.86 1.27
C ALA A 18 12.83 10.65 0.46
N THR A 19 12.03 10.19 -0.51
CA THR A 19 12.50 9.16 -1.45
C THR A 19 13.64 9.71 -2.32
N ALA A 20 14.28 8.86 -3.13
CA ALA A 20 15.36 9.30 -4.02
C ALA A 20 14.97 10.46 -4.97
N ASN A 21 13.68 10.57 -5.30
CA ASN A 21 13.14 11.63 -6.16
C ASN A 21 12.55 12.81 -5.37
N GLY A 22 12.69 12.82 -4.04
CA GLY A 22 12.23 13.91 -3.18
C GLY A 22 10.79 13.80 -2.68
N HIS A 23 10.09 12.67 -2.91
CA HIS A 23 8.73 12.49 -2.41
C HIS A 23 8.72 12.25 -0.91
N THR A 24 7.85 12.97 -0.20
CA THR A 24 7.79 12.95 1.27
C THR A 24 6.52 12.32 1.84
N SER A 25 5.61 11.86 0.97
CA SER A 25 4.35 11.25 1.35
C SER A 25 4.00 10.07 0.45
N PRO A 26 3.27 9.06 0.95
CA PRO A 26 2.74 7.98 0.13
C PRO A 26 1.67 8.48 -0.85
N ALA A 27 1.48 7.76 -1.96
CA ALA A 27 0.48 8.09 -2.96
C ALA A 27 -0.94 7.83 -2.45
N ARG A 28 -1.91 8.61 -2.92
CA ARG A 28 -3.34 8.41 -2.64
C ARG A 28 -4.09 8.28 -3.96
N GLY A 29 -5.25 7.63 -3.98
CA GLY A 29 -6.13 7.68 -5.15
C GLY A 29 -6.88 6.39 -5.42
N TRP A 30 -7.00 6.03 -6.69
CA TRP A 30 -7.75 4.88 -7.19
C TRP A 30 -6.94 4.08 -8.20
N ASN A 31 -7.10 2.75 -8.23
CA ASN A 31 -6.48 1.88 -9.23
C ASN A 31 -7.52 0.94 -9.86
N SER A 32 -7.44 0.77 -11.18
CA SER A 32 -8.45 0.00 -11.94
C SER A 32 -8.40 -1.51 -11.68
N PHE A 33 -7.28 -2.05 -11.20
CA PHE A 33 -7.11 -3.49 -10.98
C PHE A 33 -8.16 -4.06 -10.03
N GLY A 34 -8.63 -3.27 -9.06
CA GLY A 34 -9.66 -3.71 -8.11
C GLY A 34 -10.94 -4.20 -8.77
N ILE A 35 -11.52 -3.39 -9.67
CA ILE A 35 -12.71 -3.79 -10.45
C ILE A 35 -12.31 -4.78 -11.55
N GLN A 36 -11.19 -4.52 -12.21
CA GLN A 36 -10.71 -5.25 -13.37
C GLN A 36 -10.35 -6.72 -13.07
N ALA A 37 -9.79 -7.02 -11.90
CA ALA A 37 -9.21 -8.33 -11.60
C ALA A 37 -10.25 -9.46 -11.60
N ASN A 38 -11.54 -9.14 -11.45
CA ASN A 38 -12.58 -10.14 -11.46
C ASN A 38 -13.76 -9.81 -12.39
N SER A 39 -14.12 -10.75 -13.28
CA SER A 39 -15.30 -10.59 -14.13
C SER A 39 -16.61 -10.48 -13.35
N GLY A 40 -16.68 -11.03 -12.13
CA GLY A 40 -17.83 -10.87 -11.24
C GLY A 40 -17.97 -9.45 -10.69
N THR A 41 -16.87 -8.81 -10.31
CA THR A 41 -16.85 -7.40 -9.88
C THR A 41 -17.10 -6.46 -11.04
N GLN A 42 -16.49 -6.70 -12.23
CA GLN A 42 -16.78 -5.94 -13.45
C GLN A 42 -18.27 -5.95 -13.78
N LYS A 43 -18.89 -7.14 -13.77
CA LYS A 43 -20.33 -7.31 -14.04
C LYS A 43 -21.19 -6.59 -13.01
N THR A 44 -20.82 -6.65 -11.73
CA THR A 44 -21.56 -5.99 -10.64
C THR A 44 -21.47 -4.47 -10.75
N ALA A 45 -20.31 -3.94 -11.11
CA ALA A 45 -20.09 -2.53 -11.36
C ALA A 45 -20.67 -2.03 -12.71
N GLY A 46 -21.08 -2.95 -13.61
CA GLY A 46 -21.49 -2.59 -14.97
C GLY A 46 -20.37 -1.92 -15.75
N TRP A 47 -19.15 -2.45 -15.61
CA TRP A 47 -17.91 -1.76 -15.97
C TRP A 47 -17.18 -2.43 -17.12
N ASP A 48 -16.68 -1.61 -18.05
CA ASP A 48 -15.75 -2.01 -19.11
C ASP A 48 -14.40 -1.31 -18.93
N PHE A 49 -13.32 -1.97 -19.37
CA PHE A 49 -11.96 -1.40 -19.33
C PHE A 49 -11.77 -0.31 -20.40
N ASN A 50 -12.24 0.91 -20.13
CA ASN A 50 -12.09 2.08 -20.99
C ASN A 50 -12.10 3.40 -20.22
N ASP A 51 -11.63 4.46 -20.87
CA ASP A 51 -11.46 5.81 -20.32
C ASP A 51 -12.77 6.48 -19.86
N TYR A 52 -13.92 6.11 -20.43
CA TYR A 52 -15.22 6.51 -19.91
C TYR A 52 -15.45 5.98 -18.49
N HIS A 53 -15.29 4.68 -18.27
CA HIS A 53 -15.49 4.09 -16.96
C HIS A 53 -14.35 4.42 -15.98
N PHE A 54 -13.14 4.69 -16.46
CA PHE A 54 -12.07 5.23 -15.60
C PHE A 54 -12.46 6.60 -15.06
N ALA A 55 -12.98 7.50 -15.90
CA ALA A 55 -13.47 8.80 -15.46
C ALA A 55 -14.62 8.67 -14.44
N GLN A 56 -15.58 7.76 -14.66
CA GLN A 56 -16.66 7.52 -13.69
C GLN A 56 -16.17 7.17 -12.28
N GLN A 57 -15.01 6.53 -12.18
CA GLN A 57 -14.40 6.16 -10.90
C GLN A 57 -13.57 7.33 -10.34
N CYS A 58 -12.69 7.91 -11.16
CA CYS A 58 -11.72 8.90 -10.75
C CYS A 58 -12.35 10.27 -10.45
N ASP A 59 -13.37 10.69 -11.20
CA ASP A 59 -14.09 11.95 -10.99
C ASP A 59 -14.84 11.99 -9.65
N LEU A 60 -15.06 10.83 -9.01
CA LEU A 60 -15.70 10.71 -7.70
C LEU A 60 -14.71 10.70 -6.53
N MET A 61 -13.41 10.81 -6.79
CA MET A 61 -12.40 10.93 -5.72
C MET A 61 -12.53 12.29 -5.02
N VAL A 62 -12.55 12.26 -3.69
CA VAL A 62 -12.47 13.47 -2.88
C VAL A 62 -11.00 13.79 -2.62
N THR A 63 -10.57 14.98 -3.04
CA THR A 63 -9.18 15.46 -2.88
C THR A 63 -9.04 16.36 -1.65
N GLN A 64 -7.86 16.35 -1.05
CA GLN A 64 -7.46 17.23 0.04
C GLN A 64 -6.20 18.01 -0.35
N PRO A 65 -6.06 19.28 0.06
CA PRO A 65 -4.87 20.07 -0.25
C PRO A 65 -3.59 19.40 0.28
N GLY A 66 -2.51 19.47 -0.48
CA GLY A 66 -1.19 18.99 -0.07
C GLY A 66 -0.87 17.54 -0.41
N TYR A 67 -1.78 16.83 -1.10
CA TYR A 67 -1.56 15.46 -1.57
C TYR A 67 -1.77 15.33 -3.08
N ASP A 68 -1.01 14.43 -3.68
CA ASP A 68 -1.25 13.94 -5.04
C ASP A 68 -2.29 12.80 -5.00
N TYR A 69 -3.31 12.92 -5.85
CA TYR A 69 -4.38 11.91 -6.01
C TYR A 69 -4.29 11.28 -7.40
N VAL A 70 -3.87 10.02 -7.44
CA VAL A 70 -3.58 9.27 -8.66
C VAL A 70 -4.79 8.46 -9.11
N CYS A 71 -5.21 8.65 -10.35
CA CYS A 71 -6.06 7.75 -11.11
C CYS A 71 -5.15 6.77 -11.87
N SER A 72 -4.91 5.59 -11.30
CA SER A 72 -3.96 4.60 -11.81
C SER A 72 -4.67 3.58 -12.70
N ILE A 73 -4.32 3.58 -13.99
CA ILE A 73 -4.84 2.62 -14.97
C ILE A 73 -3.90 1.42 -15.02
N ASP A 74 -4.41 0.28 -14.57
CA ASP A 74 -3.65 -0.95 -14.45
C ASP A 74 -3.47 -1.67 -15.81
N SER A 75 -2.95 -2.89 -15.80
CA SER A 75 -2.57 -3.65 -16.99
C SER A 75 -3.66 -3.67 -18.07
N GLY A 76 -3.27 -3.59 -19.34
CA GLY A 76 -4.21 -3.66 -20.49
C GLY A 76 -4.54 -2.32 -21.16
N TRP A 77 -4.03 -1.19 -20.64
CA TRP A 77 -4.19 0.12 -21.28
C TRP A 77 -3.35 0.31 -22.54
N SER A 78 -2.24 -0.41 -22.68
CA SER A 78 -1.31 -0.28 -23.80
C SER A 78 -1.57 -1.30 -24.91
N THR A 79 -1.05 -1.02 -26.09
CA THR A 79 -1.00 -1.98 -27.21
C THR A 79 0.05 -3.07 -26.98
N THR A 80 0.00 -4.12 -27.84
CA THR A 80 1.06 -5.14 -27.97
C THR A 80 2.10 -4.79 -29.04
N GLY A 81 2.22 -3.51 -29.39
CA GLY A 81 3.15 -2.98 -30.39
C GLY A 81 3.29 -1.47 -30.22
N GLY A 82 4.51 -0.97 -30.12
CA GLY A 82 4.80 0.42 -29.80
C GLY A 82 4.67 1.40 -30.96
N ASP A 83 5.11 2.64 -30.74
CA ASP A 83 5.25 3.65 -31.81
C ASP A 83 6.43 3.37 -32.75
N GLN A 84 6.79 4.29 -33.65
CA GLN A 84 7.93 4.13 -34.56
C GLN A 84 9.30 3.93 -33.88
N ASN A 85 9.43 4.32 -32.61
CA ASN A 85 10.65 4.19 -31.82
C ASN A 85 10.60 2.98 -30.86
N GLY A 86 9.53 2.19 -30.92
CA GLY A 86 9.31 1.02 -30.07
C GLY A 86 9.00 1.37 -28.61
N ARG A 87 8.39 2.54 -28.39
CA ARG A 87 7.88 2.98 -27.09
C ARG A 87 6.48 2.43 -26.82
N ILE A 88 6.14 2.20 -25.57
CA ILE A 88 4.84 1.64 -25.17
C ILE A 88 3.78 2.73 -25.31
N VAL A 89 2.77 2.47 -26.15
CA VAL A 89 1.72 3.45 -26.46
C VAL A 89 0.34 2.96 -26.08
N GLU A 90 -0.59 3.89 -26.00
CA GLU A 90 -1.96 3.63 -25.61
C GLU A 90 -2.71 2.76 -26.62
N ASN A 91 -3.60 1.91 -26.11
CA ASN A 91 -4.63 1.29 -26.92
C ASN A 91 -5.75 2.32 -27.17
N THR A 92 -5.84 2.82 -28.41
CA THR A 92 -6.84 3.83 -28.82
C THR A 92 -8.29 3.39 -28.63
N THR A 93 -8.58 2.08 -28.52
CA THR A 93 -9.94 1.61 -28.18
C THR A 93 -10.24 1.84 -26.70
N VAL A 94 -9.24 1.68 -25.82
CA VAL A 94 -9.36 1.96 -24.38
C VAL A 94 -9.54 3.47 -24.16
N PHE A 95 -8.81 4.30 -24.90
CA PHE A 95 -8.84 5.77 -24.78
C PHE A 95 -9.62 6.45 -25.90
N SER A 96 -10.88 6.05 -26.07
CA SER A 96 -11.74 6.54 -27.16
C SER A 96 -12.64 7.69 -26.76
N THR A 97 -12.99 7.82 -25.48
CA THR A 97 -13.91 8.86 -24.97
C THR A 97 -13.26 10.23 -24.94
N TYR A 98 -12.01 10.28 -24.48
CA TYR A 98 -11.19 11.49 -24.43
C TYR A 98 -10.22 11.59 -25.62
N GLY A 99 -10.32 10.64 -26.57
CA GLY A 99 -9.62 10.64 -27.86
C GLY A 99 -8.16 10.17 -27.81
N SER A 100 -7.51 10.21 -26.65
CA SER A 100 -6.17 9.65 -26.43
C SER A 100 -5.87 9.53 -24.93
N LEU A 101 -4.79 8.84 -24.58
CA LEU A 101 -4.25 8.83 -23.21
C LEU A 101 -3.98 10.26 -22.72
N LYS A 102 -3.41 11.11 -23.58
CA LYS A 102 -3.20 12.52 -23.27
C LYS A 102 -4.51 13.27 -23.01
N GLY A 103 -5.54 13.06 -23.82
CA GLY A 103 -6.84 13.70 -23.61
C GLY A 103 -7.46 13.29 -22.27
N PHE A 104 -7.29 12.04 -21.86
CA PHE A 104 -7.72 11.56 -20.55
C PHE A 104 -6.87 12.15 -19.41
N GLY A 105 -5.55 12.24 -19.58
CA GLY A 105 -4.65 12.93 -18.66
C GLY A 105 -5.03 14.41 -18.47
N ASP A 106 -5.29 15.13 -19.56
CA ASP A 106 -5.73 16.53 -19.53
C ASP A 106 -7.06 16.69 -18.77
N HIS A 107 -8.00 15.75 -18.93
CA HIS A 107 -9.25 15.72 -18.14
C HIS A 107 -8.98 15.58 -16.64
N LEU A 108 -8.16 14.59 -16.24
CA LEU A 108 -7.80 14.37 -14.84
C LEU A 108 -7.06 15.58 -14.24
N HIS A 109 -6.09 16.13 -14.96
CA HIS A 109 -5.34 17.31 -14.54
C HIS A 109 -6.24 18.53 -14.36
N SER A 110 -7.30 18.68 -15.17
CA SER A 110 -8.29 19.75 -15.01
C SER A 110 -9.07 19.68 -13.70
N GLN A 111 -9.11 18.51 -13.06
CA GLN A 111 -9.72 18.25 -11.76
C GLN A 111 -8.69 18.25 -10.61
N GLY A 112 -7.42 18.51 -10.91
CA GLY A 112 -6.32 18.43 -9.95
C GLY A 112 -5.91 17.00 -9.59
N LEU A 113 -6.34 16.01 -10.37
CA LEU A 113 -5.92 14.61 -10.24
C LEU A 113 -4.65 14.35 -11.04
N LYS A 114 -4.03 13.19 -10.82
CA LYS A 114 -2.82 12.71 -11.46
C LYS A 114 -3.11 11.45 -12.27
N LEU A 115 -2.48 11.28 -13.42
CA LEU A 115 -2.63 10.08 -14.25
C LEU A 115 -1.53 9.06 -13.91
N GLY A 116 -1.92 7.85 -13.56
CA GLY A 116 -1.01 6.73 -13.37
C GLY A 116 -1.19 5.65 -14.43
N VAL A 117 -0.11 4.98 -14.83
CA VAL A 117 -0.16 3.84 -15.75
C VAL A 117 0.66 2.66 -15.24
N TYR A 118 0.22 1.45 -15.57
CA TYR A 118 0.93 0.21 -15.29
C TYR A 118 1.93 -0.13 -16.40
N LEU A 119 3.13 -0.59 -16.06
CA LEU A 119 4.10 -1.06 -17.03
C LEU A 119 4.71 -2.41 -16.63
N LEU A 120 5.11 -3.15 -17.66
CA LEU A 120 6.01 -4.29 -17.52
C LEU A 120 7.44 -3.86 -17.89
N PRO A 121 8.47 -4.41 -17.26
CA PRO A 121 9.83 -4.21 -17.68
C PRO A 121 10.07 -4.74 -19.10
N GLY A 122 11.04 -4.14 -19.80
CA GLY A 122 11.39 -4.51 -21.17
C GLY A 122 10.53 -3.85 -22.26
N ALA A 123 11.03 -3.88 -23.49
CA ALA A 123 10.26 -3.41 -24.65
C ALA A 123 9.38 -4.53 -25.23
N VAL A 124 8.47 -4.16 -26.12
CA VAL A 124 7.66 -5.12 -26.89
C VAL A 124 8.58 -5.94 -27.81
N THR A 125 8.51 -7.26 -27.73
CA THR A 125 9.38 -8.18 -28.50
C THR A 125 9.25 -7.99 -30.02
N SER A 126 8.03 -7.76 -30.53
CA SER A 126 7.78 -7.57 -31.97
C SER A 126 8.32 -6.27 -32.54
N ASP A 127 8.77 -5.35 -31.69
CA ASP A 127 9.32 -4.05 -32.09
C ASP A 127 10.83 -4.08 -32.36
N GLY A 128 11.45 -5.26 -32.40
CA GLY A 128 12.91 -5.41 -32.52
C GLY A 128 13.56 -4.67 -33.69
N ASP A 129 12.86 -4.47 -34.81
CA ASP A 129 13.41 -3.75 -35.98
C ASP A 129 13.27 -2.22 -35.89
N LYS A 130 12.56 -1.71 -34.89
CA LYS A 130 12.40 -0.28 -34.67
C LYS A 130 13.66 0.34 -34.10
N THR A 131 13.89 1.61 -34.45
CA THR A 131 15.08 2.35 -34.04
C THR A 131 14.80 3.15 -32.77
N ILE A 132 15.67 3.04 -31.78
CA ILE A 132 15.55 3.80 -30.53
C ILE A 132 15.69 5.29 -30.84
N GLU A 133 14.81 6.11 -30.25
CA GLU A 133 14.73 7.55 -30.51
C GLU A 133 16.11 8.22 -30.43
N ASN A 134 16.45 9.05 -31.42
CA ASN A 134 17.72 9.77 -31.51
C ASN A 134 18.98 8.89 -31.59
N THR A 135 18.85 7.63 -32.02
CA THR A 135 19.98 6.71 -32.25
C THR A 135 19.94 6.10 -33.65
N GLN A 136 20.88 5.21 -33.95
CA GLN A 136 20.81 4.29 -35.10
C GLN A 136 20.71 2.82 -34.65
N ILE A 137 20.40 2.60 -33.36
CA ILE A 137 20.39 1.29 -32.72
C ILE A 137 18.98 0.71 -32.84
N GLN A 138 18.87 -0.53 -33.32
CA GLN A 138 17.59 -1.24 -33.35
C GLN A 138 17.33 -1.90 -32.00
N LEU A 139 16.07 -2.01 -31.59
CA LEU A 139 15.69 -2.61 -30.31
C LEU A 139 16.22 -4.05 -30.14
N LYS A 140 16.17 -4.85 -31.20
CA LYS A 140 16.70 -6.23 -31.19
C LYS A 140 18.19 -6.30 -30.86
N ASP A 141 18.94 -5.24 -31.13
CA ASP A 141 20.37 -5.20 -30.82
C ASP A 141 20.58 -5.05 -29.31
N VAL A 142 19.63 -4.51 -28.56
CA VAL A 142 19.74 -4.31 -27.10
C VAL A 142 18.94 -5.31 -26.28
N PHE A 143 18.24 -6.26 -26.91
CA PHE A 143 17.51 -7.32 -26.23
C PHE A 143 18.41 -8.39 -25.63
N ASP A 144 18.11 -8.78 -24.39
CA ASP A 144 18.68 -9.97 -23.78
C ASP A 144 17.82 -11.19 -24.12
N THR A 145 18.20 -11.85 -25.22
CA THR A 145 17.54 -13.08 -25.69
C THR A 145 18.02 -14.34 -24.96
N SER A 146 18.89 -14.21 -23.95
CA SER A 146 19.29 -15.32 -23.09
C SER A 146 18.28 -15.58 -21.97
N GLN A 147 17.45 -14.60 -21.67
CA GLN A 147 16.32 -14.67 -20.74
C GLN A 147 15.03 -15.06 -21.47
N PRO A 148 14.05 -15.67 -20.77
CA PRO A 148 12.73 -15.88 -21.34
C PRO A 148 12.06 -14.55 -21.68
N GLY A 149 11.38 -14.50 -22.83
CA GLY A 149 10.37 -13.47 -23.08
C GLY A 149 9.10 -13.75 -22.28
N TYR A 150 8.37 -12.70 -21.90
CA TYR A 150 7.20 -12.80 -21.03
C TYR A 150 6.18 -11.71 -21.38
N PHE A 151 4.90 -12.04 -21.48
CA PHE A 151 3.83 -11.08 -21.83
C PHE A 151 4.13 -10.18 -23.06
N ALA A 152 4.72 -10.77 -24.11
CA ALA A 152 5.21 -10.06 -25.31
C ALA A 152 6.34 -9.03 -25.05
N ARG A 153 7.02 -9.13 -23.91
CA ARG A 153 8.18 -8.33 -23.52
C ARG A 153 9.47 -9.10 -23.66
N THR A 154 10.53 -8.36 -23.98
CA THR A 154 11.92 -8.83 -23.91
C THR A 154 12.72 -7.85 -23.07
N THR A 155 13.48 -8.38 -22.11
CA THR A 155 14.36 -7.58 -21.26
C THR A 155 15.60 -7.11 -22.03
N PHE A 156 16.38 -6.23 -21.44
CA PHE A 156 17.53 -5.60 -22.08
C PHE A 156 18.86 -6.22 -21.65
N LEU A 157 19.85 -6.16 -22.54
CA LEU A 157 21.26 -6.35 -22.20
C LEU A 157 21.74 -5.12 -21.44
N TRP A 158 21.51 -5.11 -20.13
CA TRP A 158 21.86 -3.98 -19.27
C TRP A 158 23.31 -3.53 -19.44
N GLY A 159 23.53 -2.22 -19.49
CA GLY A 159 24.84 -1.60 -19.73
C GLY A 159 25.24 -1.48 -21.22
N LYS A 160 24.44 -2.01 -22.15
CA LYS A 160 24.65 -1.79 -23.59
C LYS A 160 24.18 -0.40 -24.01
N ASP A 161 24.94 0.23 -24.90
CA ASP A 161 24.53 1.48 -25.55
C ASP A 161 23.16 1.31 -26.23
N GLY A 162 22.26 2.28 -26.04
CA GLY A 162 20.88 2.25 -26.50
C GLY A 162 19.86 1.93 -25.40
N VAL A 163 20.22 1.13 -24.36
CA VAL A 163 19.26 0.72 -23.31
C VAL A 163 18.75 1.93 -22.53
N GLN A 164 19.65 2.74 -21.98
CA GLN A 164 19.26 3.94 -21.23
C GLN A 164 18.51 4.93 -22.12
N GLN A 165 18.94 5.10 -23.37
CA GLN A 165 18.29 5.99 -24.33
C GLN A 165 16.84 5.58 -24.63
N TRP A 166 16.55 4.27 -24.70
CA TRP A 166 15.18 3.78 -24.84
C TRP A 166 14.35 4.10 -23.61
N HIS A 167 14.84 3.78 -22.40
CA HIS A 167 14.13 4.11 -21.15
C HIS A 167 13.87 5.62 -21.03
N ASP A 168 14.86 6.47 -21.32
CA ASP A 168 14.69 7.91 -21.30
C ASP A 168 13.63 8.37 -22.34
N SER A 169 13.60 7.73 -23.52
CA SER A 169 12.61 8.04 -24.55
C SER A 169 11.20 7.60 -24.20
N GLU A 170 11.06 6.49 -23.47
CA GLU A 170 9.80 5.97 -22.93
C GLU A 170 9.25 6.95 -21.90
N ILE A 171 10.06 7.33 -20.91
CA ILE A 171 9.63 8.29 -19.87
C ILE A 171 9.28 9.65 -20.46
N ARG A 172 10.07 10.19 -21.41
CA ARG A 172 9.71 11.43 -22.12
C ARG A 172 8.37 11.33 -22.86
N TYR A 173 8.09 10.17 -23.46
CA TYR A 173 6.82 9.95 -24.16
C TYR A 173 5.64 9.92 -23.17
N LEU A 174 5.76 9.18 -22.06
CA LEU A 174 4.74 9.10 -21.02
C LEU A 174 4.47 10.47 -20.38
N GLU A 175 5.52 11.23 -20.07
CA GLU A 175 5.42 12.62 -19.61
C GLU A 175 4.66 13.48 -20.63
N ALA A 176 4.96 13.36 -21.93
CA ALA A 176 4.25 14.08 -22.98
C ALA A 176 2.77 13.65 -23.12
N GLN A 177 2.40 12.45 -22.67
CA GLN A 177 1.01 12.00 -22.55
C GLN A 177 0.35 12.45 -21.23
N GLY A 178 1.06 13.17 -20.36
CA GLY A 178 0.54 13.63 -19.08
C GLY A 178 0.53 12.58 -17.98
N VAL A 179 1.33 11.51 -18.10
CA VAL A 179 1.50 10.51 -17.03
C VAL A 179 2.35 11.09 -15.91
N ASP A 180 1.86 10.96 -14.67
CA ASP A 180 2.52 11.42 -13.45
C ASP A 180 3.05 10.27 -12.57
N PHE A 181 2.53 9.06 -12.76
CA PHE A 181 2.80 7.91 -11.91
C PHE A 181 2.96 6.62 -12.74
N VAL A 182 3.97 5.81 -12.41
CA VAL A 182 4.19 4.51 -13.05
C VAL A 182 4.16 3.41 -11.99
N LYS A 183 3.26 2.44 -12.14
CA LYS A 183 3.30 1.16 -11.43
C LYS A 183 4.07 0.18 -12.28
N LEU A 184 5.30 -0.17 -11.89
CA LEU A 184 6.11 -1.17 -12.58
C LEU A 184 5.97 -2.52 -11.86
N ASP A 185 5.51 -3.54 -12.58
CA ASP A 185 5.21 -4.86 -12.04
C ASP A 185 6.12 -5.95 -12.62
N PHE A 186 6.09 -7.17 -12.11
CA PHE A 186 6.91 -8.29 -12.58
C PHE A 186 8.43 -8.01 -12.55
N VAL A 187 8.87 -7.23 -11.56
CA VAL A 187 10.29 -7.00 -11.30
C VAL A 187 10.86 -8.19 -10.52
N THR A 188 11.84 -8.89 -11.09
CA THR A 188 12.54 -10.05 -10.53
C THR A 188 13.91 -9.64 -9.96
N PRO A 189 14.44 -10.35 -8.95
CA PRO A 189 13.95 -11.61 -8.36
C PRO A 189 12.75 -11.49 -7.39
N GLY A 190 12.17 -10.30 -7.22
CA GLY A 190 11.05 -10.07 -6.28
C GLY A 190 9.71 -10.69 -6.70
N SER A 191 9.44 -10.78 -8.00
CA SER A 191 8.20 -11.31 -8.55
C SER A 191 8.30 -12.81 -8.84
N ILE A 192 7.31 -13.57 -8.40
CA ILE A 192 7.17 -15.00 -8.71
C ILE A 192 5.82 -15.21 -9.40
N ASP A 193 5.84 -15.60 -10.67
CA ASP A 193 4.65 -15.98 -11.43
C ASP A 193 4.86 -17.34 -12.12
N SER A 194 3.75 -17.98 -12.45
CA SER A 194 3.61 -19.20 -13.25
C SER A 194 4.20 -19.09 -14.66
N ASN A 195 4.39 -17.87 -15.17
CA ASN A 195 5.07 -17.61 -16.43
C ASN A 195 6.58 -17.56 -16.25
N PRO A 196 7.38 -18.01 -17.25
CA PRO A 196 8.82 -17.88 -17.18
C PRO A 196 9.21 -16.40 -17.24
N LEU A 197 9.50 -15.82 -16.07
CA LEU A 197 10.05 -14.47 -15.94
C LEU A 197 11.58 -14.50 -16.09
N PRO A 198 12.21 -13.39 -16.55
CA PRO A 198 13.66 -13.24 -16.47
C PRO A 198 14.16 -13.45 -15.04
N ALA A 199 15.33 -14.05 -14.87
CA ALA A 199 15.87 -14.33 -13.54
C ALA A 199 16.10 -13.04 -12.72
N ASP A 200 16.53 -11.98 -13.38
CA ASP A 200 16.75 -10.65 -12.80
C ASP A 200 16.51 -9.57 -13.86
N ASN A 201 15.55 -8.69 -13.59
CA ASN A 201 15.31 -7.48 -14.37
C ASN A 201 15.25 -6.24 -13.46
N SER A 202 15.78 -6.33 -12.22
CA SER A 202 15.75 -5.27 -11.20
C SER A 202 16.35 -3.96 -11.68
N GLN A 203 17.28 -3.99 -12.64
CA GLN A 203 17.84 -2.79 -13.26
C GLN A 203 16.82 -1.92 -14.01
N SER A 204 15.63 -2.46 -14.30
CA SER A 204 14.49 -1.68 -14.81
C SER A 204 13.97 -0.67 -13.78
N VAL A 205 14.30 -0.87 -12.51
CA VAL A 205 13.92 -0.02 -11.38
C VAL A 205 15.04 -0.02 -10.33
N ASN A 206 16.02 0.86 -10.52
CA ASN A 206 17.11 1.00 -9.55
C ASN A 206 16.71 1.82 -8.30
N ASN A 207 15.60 2.55 -8.36
CA ASN A 207 15.02 3.33 -7.26
C ASN A 207 13.49 3.33 -7.38
N ALA A 208 12.78 3.46 -6.26
CA ALA A 208 11.32 3.57 -6.25
C ALA A 208 10.86 4.46 -5.10
N ASP A 209 9.72 5.13 -5.29
CA ASP A 209 9.08 5.90 -4.22
C ASP A 209 8.34 4.99 -3.24
N SER A 210 7.74 3.91 -3.75
CA SER A 210 7.09 2.87 -2.95
C SER A 210 7.39 1.47 -3.48
N LEU A 211 7.34 0.46 -2.61
CA LEU A 211 7.54 -0.94 -2.97
C LEU A 211 6.44 -1.83 -2.38
N ARG A 212 5.84 -2.66 -3.26
CA ARG A 212 4.88 -3.70 -2.88
C ARG A 212 5.53 -4.69 -1.91
N LEU A 213 4.92 -4.87 -0.74
CA LEU A 213 5.43 -5.75 0.32
C LEU A 213 4.89 -7.18 0.25
N ASP A 214 3.84 -7.40 -0.53
CA ASP A 214 3.12 -8.66 -0.63
C ASP A 214 2.60 -8.91 -2.06
N THR A 215 2.23 -10.17 -2.33
CA THR A 215 1.42 -10.50 -3.50
C THR A 215 0.04 -9.85 -3.41
N ASP A 216 -0.70 -9.81 -4.52
CA ASP A 216 -1.98 -9.11 -4.59
C ASP A 216 -2.91 -9.47 -3.43
N VAL A 217 -3.47 -8.43 -2.81
CA VAL A 217 -4.35 -8.58 -1.64
C VAL A 217 -5.76 -9.00 -2.06
N ASN A 218 -6.12 -8.81 -3.32
CA ASN A 218 -7.47 -9.05 -3.84
C ASN A 218 -7.77 -10.54 -4.15
N ASN A 219 -9.03 -10.82 -4.49
CA ASN A 219 -9.52 -12.14 -4.86
C ASN A 219 -9.36 -12.43 -6.37
N ALA A 220 -8.21 -12.10 -6.97
CA ALA A 220 -7.96 -12.29 -8.41
C ALA A 220 -8.05 -13.77 -8.86
N ASP A 221 -7.62 -14.71 -8.01
CA ASP A 221 -7.38 -16.12 -8.39
C ASP A 221 -8.64 -17.00 -8.57
N GLY A 222 -9.84 -16.42 -8.53
CA GLY A 222 -11.09 -17.17 -8.34
C GLY A 222 -12.14 -17.07 -9.44
N GLY A 223 -11.82 -16.51 -10.63
CA GLY A 223 -12.70 -16.41 -11.81
C GLY A 223 -14.21 -16.29 -11.52
N GLY A 224 -14.75 -15.07 -11.47
CA GLY A 224 -16.17 -14.83 -11.18
C GLY A 224 -16.49 -14.53 -9.70
N GLN A 225 -15.48 -14.18 -8.90
CA GLN A 225 -15.70 -13.62 -7.56
C GLN A 225 -16.42 -12.28 -7.70
N ILE A 226 -17.41 -12.09 -6.85
CA ILE A 226 -18.19 -10.85 -6.79
C ILE A 226 -17.71 -9.92 -5.68
N THR A 227 -16.70 -10.34 -4.90
CA THR A 227 -16.10 -9.57 -3.82
C THR A 227 -14.64 -9.28 -4.08
N PHE A 228 -14.17 -8.12 -3.63
CA PHE A 228 -12.83 -7.63 -3.90
C PHE A 228 -11.73 -8.34 -3.12
N VAL A 229 -11.92 -8.58 -1.82
CA VAL A 229 -10.87 -9.07 -0.91
C VAL A 229 -11.42 -10.12 0.05
N ALA A 230 -10.54 -10.90 0.66
CA ALA A 230 -10.85 -11.83 1.74
C ALA A 230 -10.04 -11.47 2.98
N TRP A 231 -10.58 -11.71 4.18
CA TRP A 231 -9.87 -11.34 5.41
C TRP A 231 -8.50 -12.02 5.56
N GLN A 232 -8.35 -13.26 5.05
CA GLN A 232 -7.07 -13.98 5.08
C GLN A 232 -5.93 -13.26 4.36
N THR A 233 -6.22 -12.57 3.24
CA THR A 233 -5.20 -11.84 2.47
C THR A 233 -4.89 -10.50 3.13
N VAL A 234 -5.87 -9.87 3.79
CA VAL A 234 -5.64 -8.70 4.65
C VAL A 234 -4.74 -9.05 5.84
N GLN A 235 -4.98 -10.18 6.51
CA GLN A 235 -4.10 -10.69 7.58
C GLN A 235 -2.66 -10.87 7.07
N ARG A 236 -2.49 -11.48 5.89
CA ARG A 236 -1.19 -11.66 5.25
C ARG A 236 -0.48 -10.33 4.97
N ALA A 237 -1.19 -9.37 4.38
CA ALA A 237 -0.63 -8.04 4.06
C ALA A 237 -0.16 -7.29 5.32
N ILE A 238 -0.95 -7.32 6.40
CA ILE A 238 -0.56 -6.75 7.70
C ILE A 238 0.73 -7.42 8.23
N GLU A 239 0.84 -8.73 8.12
CA GLU A 239 2.00 -9.48 8.61
C GLU A 239 3.26 -9.35 7.72
N ARG A 240 3.08 -9.04 6.42
CA ARG A 240 4.16 -8.59 5.55
C ARG A 240 4.68 -7.22 5.95
N TYR A 241 3.78 -6.27 6.23
CA TYR A 241 4.17 -4.98 6.79
C TYR A 241 4.91 -5.13 8.12
N ARG A 242 4.41 -5.98 9.04
CA ARG A 242 5.08 -6.31 10.31
C ARG A 242 6.54 -6.74 10.07
N SER A 243 6.74 -7.62 9.10
CA SER A 243 8.05 -8.15 8.76
C SER A 243 8.96 -7.08 8.14
N PHE A 244 8.42 -6.21 7.29
CA PHE A 244 9.15 -5.08 6.72
C PHE A 244 9.62 -4.10 7.81
N ILE A 245 8.70 -3.62 8.66
CA ILE A 245 9.03 -2.61 9.65
C ILE A 245 9.96 -3.17 10.73
N ASN A 246 9.79 -4.43 11.16
CA ASN A 246 10.72 -5.08 12.09
C ASN A 246 12.16 -5.11 11.55
N GLN A 247 12.35 -5.38 10.24
CA GLN A 247 13.69 -5.32 9.67
C GLN A 247 14.29 -3.91 9.76
N GLN A 248 13.48 -2.86 9.64
CA GLN A 248 13.95 -1.48 9.81
C GLN A 248 14.30 -1.18 11.27
N THR A 249 13.54 -1.71 12.22
CA THR A 249 13.72 -1.41 13.65
C THR A 249 14.71 -2.32 14.36
N GLU A 250 14.92 -3.55 13.92
CA GLU A 250 15.78 -4.56 14.58
C GLU A 250 17.19 -4.62 13.98
N ASP A 251 17.37 -4.23 12.71
CA ASP A 251 18.68 -4.15 12.07
C ASP A 251 19.41 -2.86 12.50
N SER A 252 20.43 -3.02 13.34
CA SER A 252 21.25 -1.89 13.84
C SER A 252 21.90 -1.06 12.73
N SER A 253 22.08 -1.60 11.52
CA SER A 253 22.62 -0.84 10.38
C SER A 253 21.60 0.10 9.72
N ARG A 254 20.31 -0.06 10.03
CA ARG A 254 19.21 0.77 9.52
C ARG A 254 18.68 1.75 10.55
N GLN A 255 18.90 1.49 11.84
CA GLN A 255 18.54 2.42 12.92
C GLN A 255 19.29 3.76 12.79
N GLY A 256 18.58 4.86 13.03
CA GLY A 256 19.09 6.22 12.89
C GLY A 256 19.08 6.77 11.46
N HIS A 257 18.75 5.93 10.47
CA HIS A 257 18.61 6.33 9.08
C HIS A 257 17.13 6.38 8.69
N GLY A 258 16.78 7.38 7.87
CA GLY A 258 15.43 7.50 7.32
C GLY A 258 15.12 6.35 6.37
N ILE A 259 13.90 5.83 6.44
CA ILE A 259 13.41 4.84 5.49
C ILE A 259 13.08 5.59 4.18
N MET A 260 13.85 5.33 3.12
CA MET A 260 13.77 6.05 1.84
C MET A 260 12.79 5.43 0.84
N ILE A 261 11.97 4.47 1.28
CA ILE A 261 10.99 3.76 0.45
C ILE A 261 9.69 3.55 1.21
N ARG A 262 8.57 3.92 0.60
CA ARG A 262 7.25 3.80 1.21
C ARG A 262 6.72 2.37 1.08
N PRO A 263 6.10 1.81 2.12
CA PRO A 263 5.49 0.49 2.03
C PRO A 263 4.25 0.59 1.14
N ASP A 264 4.14 -0.29 0.15
CA ASP A 264 2.91 -0.49 -0.58
C ASP A 264 2.28 -1.82 -0.12
N MET A 265 1.17 -1.70 0.62
CA MET A 265 0.40 -2.84 1.11
C MET A 265 -0.65 -3.30 0.09
N ASP A 266 -0.56 -2.83 -1.15
CA ASP A 266 -1.56 -2.98 -2.22
C ASP A 266 -2.83 -2.15 -1.97
N SER A 267 -3.77 -2.22 -2.92
CA SER A 267 -5.00 -1.43 -2.89
C SER A 267 -5.88 -1.70 -1.67
N THR A 268 -6.54 -0.65 -1.16
CA THR A 268 -7.59 -0.80 -0.14
C THR A 268 -8.95 -1.13 -0.77
N TYR A 269 -9.75 -1.96 -0.09
CA TYR A 269 -11.11 -2.36 -0.53
C TYR A 269 -12.17 -2.00 0.52
N ILE A 270 -12.04 -0.80 1.06
CA ILE A 270 -12.81 -0.29 2.21
C ILE A 270 -14.00 0.59 1.80
N GLY A 271 -14.19 0.87 0.50
CA GLY A 271 -15.19 1.83 0.02
C GLY A 271 -16.62 1.27 -0.09
N ASN A 272 -16.78 -0.05 -0.16
CA ASN A 272 -18.06 -0.71 -0.47
C ASN A 272 -18.50 -1.67 0.65
N PRO A 273 -19.82 -1.95 0.79
CA PRO A 273 -20.35 -2.86 1.80
C PRO A 273 -19.80 -4.28 1.64
N GLN A 274 -19.93 -5.10 2.68
CA GLN A 274 -19.41 -6.47 2.73
C GLN A 274 -19.80 -7.33 1.51
N SER A 275 -20.98 -7.11 0.92
CA SER A 275 -21.45 -7.82 -0.28
C SER A 275 -20.56 -7.61 -1.50
N LEU A 276 -19.75 -6.54 -1.53
CA LEU A 276 -18.84 -6.20 -2.62
C LEU A 276 -17.38 -6.13 -2.15
N SER A 277 -17.09 -5.66 -0.94
CA SER A 277 -15.71 -5.72 -0.41
C SER A 277 -15.28 -7.14 -0.06
N GLY A 278 -16.19 -7.98 0.46
CA GLY A 278 -15.88 -9.32 0.94
C GLY A 278 -15.41 -9.39 2.39
N ILE A 279 -15.32 -8.25 3.07
CA ILE A 279 -14.93 -8.13 4.48
C ILE A 279 -16.01 -7.35 5.24
N SER A 280 -16.21 -7.68 6.52
CA SER A 280 -17.20 -7.00 7.37
C SER A 280 -16.82 -5.54 7.62
N ASP A 281 -17.76 -4.72 8.07
CA ASP A 281 -17.47 -3.32 8.43
C ASP A 281 -16.36 -3.21 9.51
N VAL A 282 -16.37 -4.13 10.48
CA VAL A 282 -15.31 -4.27 11.50
C VAL A 282 -13.94 -4.48 10.85
N GLN A 283 -13.86 -5.38 9.86
CA GLN A 283 -12.64 -5.66 9.12
C GLN A 283 -12.23 -4.52 8.19
N ARG A 284 -13.21 -3.76 7.63
CA ARG A 284 -12.94 -2.55 6.83
C ARG A 284 -12.27 -1.48 7.68
N TYR A 285 -12.72 -1.26 8.92
CA TYR A 285 -12.00 -0.41 9.88
C TYR A 285 -10.57 -0.91 10.12
N SER A 286 -10.40 -2.21 10.39
CA SER A 286 -9.06 -2.78 10.64
C SER A 286 -8.12 -2.62 9.45
N MET A 287 -8.60 -2.83 8.22
CA MET A 287 -7.80 -2.62 7.01
C MET A 287 -7.39 -1.13 6.89
N ALA A 288 -8.34 -0.19 7.04
CA ALA A 288 -8.04 1.24 6.98
C ALA A 288 -7.01 1.66 8.05
N ILE A 289 -7.20 1.21 9.29
CA ILE A 289 -6.32 1.49 10.42
C ILE A 289 -4.89 1.01 10.15
N HIS A 290 -4.71 -0.18 9.56
CA HIS A 290 -3.37 -0.72 9.32
C HIS A 290 -2.67 -0.04 8.15
N TRP A 291 -3.37 0.29 7.07
CA TRP A 291 -2.77 1.03 5.95
C TRP A 291 -2.36 2.44 6.37
N ILE A 292 -3.22 3.13 7.13
CA ILE A 292 -2.90 4.42 7.75
C ILE A 292 -1.72 4.26 8.69
N GLY A 293 -1.78 3.35 9.65
CA GLY A 293 -0.74 3.13 10.65
C GLY A 293 0.63 2.81 10.02
N ALA A 294 0.62 2.10 8.90
CA ALA A 294 1.81 1.73 8.16
C ALA A 294 2.49 2.90 7.43
N GLY A 295 1.78 4.02 7.22
CA GLY A 295 2.22 5.06 6.30
C GLY A 295 2.25 4.57 4.85
N ALA A 296 1.36 3.63 4.50
CA ALA A 296 1.32 3.01 3.18
C ALA A 296 0.63 3.88 2.14
N ASN A 297 0.78 3.52 0.86
CA ASN A 297 -0.05 4.05 -0.22
C ASN A 297 -1.54 3.86 0.11
N LEU A 298 -2.32 4.93 -0.03
CA LEU A 298 -3.77 4.95 0.18
C LEU A 298 -4.50 5.01 -1.17
N ILE A 299 -4.20 4.04 -2.02
CA ILE A 299 -4.85 3.85 -3.32
C ILE A 299 -5.94 2.80 -3.12
N THR A 300 -7.18 3.10 -3.51
CA THR A 300 -8.29 2.16 -3.39
C THR A 300 -8.58 1.44 -4.70
N GLY A 301 -8.94 0.17 -4.62
CA GLY A 301 -9.53 -0.58 -5.73
C GLY A 301 -11.05 -0.71 -5.64
N SER A 302 -11.67 -0.01 -4.68
CA SER A 302 -13.13 -0.01 -4.47
C SER A 302 -13.88 0.61 -5.66
N ASP A 303 -15.14 0.23 -5.86
CA ASP A 303 -16.02 0.91 -6.81
C ASP A 303 -16.55 2.21 -6.21
N GLN A 304 -16.07 3.33 -6.75
CA GLN A 304 -16.38 4.67 -6.29
C GLN A 304 -17.84 5.07 -6.59
N THR A 305 -18.49 4.44 -7.58
CA THR A 305 -19.87 4.75 -7.96
C THR A 305 -20.91 4.19 -6.99
N THR A 306 -20.52 3.18 -6.19
CA THR A 306 -21.38 2.50 -5.22
C THR A 306 -20.83 2.60 -3.79
N ARG A 307 -20.01 3.63 -3.52
CA ARG A 307 -19.41 3.88 -2.20
C ARG A 307 -20.48 4.10 -1.13
N ASP A 308 -20.40 3.41 -0.01
CA ASP A 308 -21.34 3.57 1.11
C ASP A 308 -20.86 4.61 2.15
N SER A 309 -21.71 4.92 3.13
CA SER A 309 -21.39 5.92 4.16
C SER A 309 -20.12 5.59 4.95
N LEU A 310 -19.91 4.30 5.25
CA LEU A 310 -18.69 3.86 5.92
C LEU A 310 -17.47 4.05 5.01
N GLY A 311 -17.57 3.77 3.72
CA GLY A 311 -16.52 3.99 2.75
C GLY A 311 -16.10 5.45 2.67
N TYR A 312 -17.06 6.38 2.70
CA TYR A 312 -16.75 7.80 2.79
C TYR A 312 -15.98 8.16 4.07
N GLU A 313 -16.38 7.61 5.22
CA GLU A 313 -15.68 7.82 6.48
C GLU A 313 -14.25 7.28 6.41
N LEU A 314 -14.07 6.01 6.06
CA LEU A 314 -12.77 5.33 6.09
C LEU A 314 -11.75 5.94 5.12
N MET A 315 -12.22 6.55 4.03
CA MET A 315 -11.35 7.14 3.02
C MET A 315 -11.05 8.63 3.25
N TYR A 316 -11.96 9.37 3.88
CA TYR A 316 -11.92 10.84 3.85
C TYR A 316 -12.13 11.54 5.19
N ASN A 317 -12.30 10.80 6.29
CA ASN A 317 -12.41 11.42 7.61
C ASN A 317 -11.17 12.26 7.93
N GLU A 318 -11.37 13.56 8.19
CA GLU A 318 -10.27 14.52 8.39
C GLU A 318 -9.34 14.11 9.54
N GLU A 319 -9.88 13.63 10.66
CA GLU A 319 -9.08 13.22 11.79
C GLU A 319 -8.18 12.03 11.43
N ALA A 320 -8.74 11.00 10.79
CA ALA A 320 -7.96 9.85 10.33
C ALA A 320 -6.91 10.24 9.29
N MET A 321 -7.19 11.23 8.43
CA MET A 321 -6.19 11.75 7.50
C MET A 321 -5.06 12.48 8.24
N THR A 322 -5.33 13.21 9.32
CA THR A 322 -4.24 13.76 10.16
C THR A 322 -3.37 12.67 10.80
N ILE A 323 -3.96 11.50 11.10
CA ILE A 323 -3.21 10.34 11.56
C ILE A 323 -2.36 9.77 10.42
N ALA A 324 -2.92 9.62 9.23
CA ALA A 324 -2.18 9.17 8.04
C ALA A 324 -0.99 10.08 7.73
N ASP A 325 -1.14 11.38 7.91
CA ASP A 325 -0.06 12.35 7.70
C ASP A 325 1.05 12.16 8.73
N PHE A 326 0.67 11.96 9.99
CA PHE A 326 1.61 11.66 11.06
C PHE A 326 2.37 10.35 10.81
N THR A 327 1.66 9.26 10.51
CA THR A 327 2.27 7.94 10.30
C THR A 327 3.02 7.83 8.98
N SER A 328 2.70 8.67 8.00
CA SER A 328 3.53 8.86 6.81
C SER A 328 4.91 9.43 7.15
N GLN A 329 5.13 10.02 8.32
CA GLN A 329 6.46 10.40 8.76
C GLN A 329 7.00 9.44 9.82
N TRP A 330 6.12 8.89 10.65
CA TRP A 330 6.45 8.06 11.81
C TRP A 330 5.67 6.73 11.77
N PRO A 331 6.09 5.73 10.97
CA PRO A 331 5.35 4.48 10.79
C PRO A 331 5.18 3.70 12.10
N MET A 332 4.10 2.93 12.18
CA MET A 332 3.85 2.10 13.36
C MET A 332 4.71 0.84 13.37
N GLN A 333 5.23 0.45 14.54
CA GLN A 333 5.92 -0.82 14.75
C GLN A 333 5.11 -1.73 15.67
N PRO A 334 5.17 -3.06 15.51
CA PRO A 334 4.37 -4.01 16.27
C PRO A 334 4.89 -4.17 17.71
N ARG A 335 3.95 -4.48 18.60
CA ARG A 335 4.17 -4.82 20.00
C ARG A 335 3.20 -5.93 20.40
N ASN A 336 3.68 -6.90 21.16
CA ASN A 336 2.84 -7.94 21.71
C ASN A 336 2.12 -7.40 22.95
N PRO A 337 0.78 -7.58 23.04
CA PRO A 337 0.00 -7.14 24.19
C PRO A 337 0.40 -7.81 25.51
N SER A 338 0.05 -7.19 26.63
CA SER A 338 0.23 -7.77 27.96
C SER A 338 -0.55 -9.08 28.10
N GLY A 339 0.10 -10.11 28.66
CA GLY A 339 -0.50 -11.44 28.86
C GLY A 339 -0.45 -12.36 27.64
N TRP A 340 0.05 -11.88 26.50
CA TRP A 340 0.11 -12.65 25.25
C TRP A 340 1.54 -12.65 24.69
N GLY A 341 2.16 -13.83 24.65
CA GLY A 341 3.56 -13.95 24.21
C GLY A 341 4.53 -13.22 25.15
N THR A 342 5.56 -12.58 24.59
CA THR A 342 6.46 -11.68 25.34
C THR A 342 6.00 -10.24 25.15
N ALA A 343 5.44 -9.62 26.18
CA ALA A 343 4.92 -8.25 26.11
C ALA A 343 5.98 -7.26 25.55
N GLY A 344 5.54 -6.37 24.66
CA GLY A 344 6.40 -5.38 24.00
C GLY A 344 7.32 -5.94 22.89
N ALA A 345 7.39 -7.25 22.68
CA ALA A 345 8.11 -7.84 21.54
C ALA A 345 7.34 -7.65 20.22
N GLY A 346 8.01 -7.74 19.06
CA GLY A 346 7.39 -7.54 17.75
C GLY A 346 6.99 -8.83 17.01
N ALA A 347 6.62 -9.90 17.74
CA ALA A 347 6.36 -11.20 17.11
C ALA A 347 5.00 -11.26 16.41
N SER A 348 4.86 -12.16 15.42
CA SER A 348 3.55 -12.44 14.80
C SER A 348 2.60 -13.05 15.83
N MET A 349 1.42 -12.43 16.01
CA MET A 349 0.41 -12.85 16.98
C MET A 349 -0.98 -12.43 16.49
N GLN A 350 -2.02 -13.21 16.82
CA GLN A 350 -3.41 -12.83 16.53
C GLN A 350 -3.84 -11.55 17.27
N LEU A 351 -3.40 -11.40 18.52
CA LEU A 351 -3.61 -10.19 19.29
C LEU A 351 -2.34 -9.35 19.21
N GLN A 352 -2.46 -8.13 18.72
CA GLN A 352 -1.33 -7.22 18.54
C GLN A 352 -1.63 -5.84 19.07
N ALA A 353 -0.56 -5.14 19.42
CA ALA A 353 -0.53 -3.70 19.60
C ALA A 353 0.46 -3.11 18.60
N TRP A 354 0.33 -1.83 18.29
CA TRP A 354 1.25 -1.11 17.42
C TRP A 354 1.48 0.29 17.96
N ILE A 355 2.63 0.88 17.65
CA ILE A 355 3.01 2.23 18.07
C ILE A 355 3.77 2.96 16.97
N ALA A 356 3.26 4.12 16.60
CA ALA A 356 3.86 5.09 15.71
C ALA A 356 4.33 6.32 16.50
N GLY A 357 5.50 6.84 16.15
CA GLY A 357 6.19 7.88 16.92
C GLY A 357 6.71 7.37 18.28
N PRO A 358 6.80 8.22 19.32
CA PRO A 358 6.36 9.60 19.33
C PRO A 358 7.26 10.53 18.51
N ASN A 359 6.70 11.62 18.00
CA ASN A 359 7.49 12.72 17.44
C ASN A 359 8.03 13.65 18.55
N GLU A 360 8.81 14.65 18.17
CA GLU A 360 9.40 15.65 19.08
C GLU A 360 8.36 16.45 19.87
N GLN A 361 7.15 16.61 19.32
CA GLN A 361 6.02 17.30 19.93
C GLN A 361 5.24 16.41 20.92
N GLY A 362 5.67 15.16 21.11
CA GLY A 362 5.03 14.21 22.02
C GLY A 362 3.69 13.66 21.50
N THR A 363 3.46 13.68 20.19
CA THR A 363 2.35 12.98 19.56
C THR A 363 2.78 11.55 19.27
N ALA A 364 1.93 10.57 19.61
CA ALA A 364 2.07 9.17 19.23
C ALA A 364 0.74 8.62 18.75
N VAL A 365 0.78 7.48 18.05
CA VAL A 365 -0.41 6.77 17.59
C VAL A 365 -0.27 5.32 17.99
N ALA A 366 -1.30 4.76 18.63
CA ALA A 366 -1.32 3.37 19.02
C ALA A 366 -2.50 2.63 18.41
N VAL A 367 -2.29 1.38 18.02
CA VAL A 367 -3.34 0.47 17.55
C VAL A 367 -3.38 -0.73 18.47
N LEU A 368 -4.58 -1.20 18.83
CA LEU A 368 -4.77 -2.54 19.41
C LEU A 368 -5.63 -3.34 18.44
N ALA A 369 -5.30 -4.61 18.22
CA ALA A 369 -5.95 -5.45 17.22
C ALA A 369 -6.20 -6.86 17.75
N ASN A 370 -7.34 -7.43 17.37
CA ASN A 370 -7.63 -8.85 17.39
C ASN A 370 -7.97 -9.27 15.95
N TYR A 371 -7.04 -9.91 15.26
CA TYR A 371 -7.28 -10.29 13.86
C TYR A 371 -8.23 -11.47 13.69
N GLY A 372 -8.75 -12.05 14.78
CA GLY A 372 -9.48 -13.32 14.71
C GLY A 372 -8.56 -14.50 14.40
N PRO A 373 -9.13 -15.70 14.17
CA PRO A 373 -8.34 -16.89 13.90
C PRO A 373 -7.45 -16.71 12.66
N ASP A 374 -6.30 -17.37 12.63
CA ASP A 374 -5.44 -17.42 11.45
C ASP A 374 -6.19 -18.17 10.36
N LEU A 375 -6.48 -17.48 9.26
CA LEU A 375 -7.17 -18.05 8.11
C LEU A 375 -6.19 -18.71 7.12
N GLY A 376 -4.98 -19.05 7.58
CA GLY A 376 -3.97 -19.82 6.86
C GLY A 376 -2.90 -18.99 6.18
N GLN A 377 -2.97 -17.66 6.30
CA GLN A 377 -2.02 -16.74 5.65
C GLN A 377 -1.50 -15.62 6.57
N GLY A 378 -2.00 -15.53 7.82
CA GLY A 378 -1.48 -14.59 8.81
C GLY A 378 -0.16 -15.05 9.43
N GLY A 379 0.04 -16.36 9.60
CA GLY A 379 1.30 -16.93 10.08
C GLY A 379 1.47 -16.92 11.60
N PHE A 380 0.45 -16.47 12.34
CA PHE A 380 0.42 -16.52 13.81
C PHE A 380 -0.16 -17.83 14.37
N ASN A 381 -0.76 -18.68 13.53
CA ASN A 381 -1.14 -20.07 13.83
C ASN A 381 -2.05 -20.28 15.06
N THR A 382 -2.78 -19.25 15.48
CA THR A 382 -3.82 -19.36 16.51
C THR A 382 -5.20 -19.38 15.85
N ASN A 383 -6.20 -19.94 16.54
CA ASN A 383 -7.54 -20.13 15.98
C ASN A 383 -8.64 -19.65 16.93
N TRP A 384 -8.37 -18.62 17.73
CA TRP A 384 -9.34 -18.11 18.70
C TRP A 384 -10.39 -17.23 18.00
N THR A 385 -11.64 -17.40 18.38
CA THR A 385 -12.81 -16.74 17.78
C THR A 385 -13.56 -15.84 18.77
N ASP A 386 -12.99 -15.60 19.95
CA ASP A 386 -13.69 -14.87 21.00
C ASP A 386 -13.30 -13.38 21.00
N THR A 387 -14.14 -12.58 21.67
CA THR A 387 -13.77 -11.22 22.04
C THR A 387 -12.71 -11.28 23.15
N HIS A 388 -11.58 -10.62 22.94
CA HIS A 388 -10.48 -10.60 23.90
C HIS A 388 -10.23 -9.19 24.40
N LEU A 389 -9.89 -9.07 25.69
CA LEU A 389 -9.30 -7.85 26.22
C LEU A 389 -7.86 -7.77 25.71
N VAL A 390 -7.62 -6.82 24.81
CA VAL A 390 -6.28 -6.47 24.35
C VAL A 390 -5.83 -5.28 25.19
N SER A 391 -4.76 -5.46 25.96
CA SER A 391 -4.20 -4.46 26.87
C SER A 391 -2.69 -4.38 26.66
N ILE A 392 -2.13 -3.19 26.76
CA ILE A 392 -0.67 -3.02 26.75
C ILE A 392 -0.24 -1.87 27.65
N GLN A 393 0.81 -2.11 28.45
CA GLN A 393 1.42 -1.05 29.27
C GLN A 393 2.13 -0.04 28.37
N LEU A 394 2.11 1.23 28.76
CA LEU A 394 2.83 2.29 28.06
C LEU A 394 4.34 2.02 28.02
N SER A 395 4.90 1.37 29.05
CA SER A 395 6.30 0.94 29.05
C SER A 395 6.59 -0.13 27.98
N ASP A 396 5.66 -1.06 27.75
CA ASP A 396 5.79 -2.08 26.71
C ASP A 396 5.63 -1.49 25.29
N LEU A 397 4.93 -0.35 25.17
CA LEU A 397 4.91 0.50 23.98
C LEU A 397 6.16 1.39 23.83
N GLY A 398 7.05 1.45 24.82
CA GLY A 398 8.23 2.32 24.79
C GLY A 398 8.00 3.79 25.16
N ILE A 399 6.78 4.15 25.58
CA ILE A 399 6.35 5.54 25.85
C ILE A 399 5.94 5.79 27.32
N GLY A 400 6.06 4.78 28.19
CA GLY A 400 5.74 4.88 29.61
C GLY A 400 6.83 5.58 30.45
N PRO A 401 6.56 5.81 31.75
CA PRO A 401 7.53 6.42 32.66
C PRO A 401 8.86 5.67 32.69
N GLY A 402 9.98 6.40 32.61
CA GLY A 402 11.34 5.84 32.63
C GLY A 402 11.86 5.34 31.28
N MET A 403 11.05 5.35 30.21
CA MET A 403 11.50 5.05 28.85
C MET A 403 12.15 6.28 28.20
N GLN A 404 13.06 6.07 27.23
CA GLN A 404 13.79 7.14 26.53
C GLN A 404 12.86 8.21 25.93
N TYR A 405 11.76 7.79 25.32
CA TYR A 405 10.75 8.67 24.72
C TYR A 405 9.51 8.84 25.61
N GLY A 406 9.61 8.35 26.85
CA GLY A 406 8.52 8.18 27.78
C GLY A 406 7.98 9.49 28.36
N GLY A 407 6.70 9.47 28.73
CA GLY A 407 6.02 10.52 29.47
C GLY A 407 5.46 10.02 30.80
N ASN A 408 5.27 10.93 31.75
CA ASN A 408 4.62 10.62 33.03
C ASN A 408 3.14 10.26 32.82
N SER A 409 2.49 10.87 31.83
CA SER A 409 1.13 10.53 31.42
C SER A 409 0.85 10.99 29.98
N TRP A 410 -0.20 10.43 29.39
CA TRP A 410 -0.64 10.66 28.01
C TRP A 410 -2.15 10.84 27.98
N SER A 411 -2.63 11.90 27.32
CA SER A 411 -4.04 12.00 26.95
C SER A 411 -4.30 11.07 25.78
N VAL A 412 -5.40 10.34 25.84
CA VAL A 412 -5.77 9.32 24.86
C VAL A 412 -7.07 9.72 24.19
N ARG A 413 -7.04 9.73 22.86
CA ARG A 413 -8.19 9.96 22.00
C ARG A 413 -8.39 8.74 21.13
N ARG A 414 -9.55 8.11 21.22
CA ARG A 414 -9.99 7.06 20.29
C ARG A 414 -10.43 7.74 19.01
N VAL A 415 -9.75 7.43 17.91
CA VAL A 415 -10.13 7.93 16.57
C VAL A 415 -11.15 6.99 15.96
N TRP A 416 -10.83 5.69 15.88
CA TRP A 416 -11.67 4.67 15.27
C TRP A 416 -11.65 3.35 16.05
N GLY A 417 -12.71 2.56 15.88
CA GLY A 417 -12.82 1.17 16.33
C GLY A 417 -13.03 0.96 17.83
N GLY A 418 -12.95 -0.31 18.22
CA GLY A 418 -13.09 -0.77 19.60
C GLY A 418 -14.53 -0.83 20.11
N GLY A 419 -14.74 -1.61 21.17
CA GLY A 419 -16.06 -1.80 21.77
C GLY A 419 -16.89 -2.92 21.15
N GLY A 420 -16.28 -3.83 20.38
CA GLY A 420 -16.91 -5.06 19.89
C GLY A 420 -17.76 -4.88 18.63
N SER A 421 -17.64 -3.75 17.92
CA SER A 421 -18.50 -3.45 16.76
C SER A 421 -17.82 -2.70 15.62
N GLY A 422 -16.57 -2.26 15.77
CA GLY A 422 -15.99 -1.25 14.86
C GLY A 422 -16.74 0.09 14.97
N GLY A 423 -16.13 1.21 14.55
CA GLY A 423 -16.89 2.47 14.52
C GLY A 423 -16.08 3.76 14.65
N GLY A 424 -16.61 4.84 14.08
CA GLY A 424 -16.12 6.22 14.14
C GLY A 424 -16.24 6.91 15.49
N ASN A 425 -15.98 6.21 16.60
CA ASN A 425 -16.24 6.78 17.92
C ASN A 425 -15.07 7.67 18.38
N HIS A 426 -15.00 8.86 17.77
CA HIS A 426 -14.04 9.97 17.92
C HIS A 426 -14.01 10.58 19.34
N GLN A 427 -13.75 9.76 20.36
CA GLN A 427 -13.90 10.09 21.78
C GLN A 427 -12.56 10.35 22.48
N ASP A 428 -12.53 11.38 23.30
CA ASP A 428 -11.47 11.54 24.29
C ASP A 428 -11.75 10.59 25.47
N ILE A 429 -10.83 9.66 25.73
CA ILE A 429 -11.02 8.62 26.77
C ILE A 429 -10.26 8.95 28.07
N GLY A 430 -9.67 10.15 28.15
CA GLY A 430 -8.99 10.68 29.33
C GLY A 430 -7.47 10.55 29.27
N THR A 431 -6.83 10.61 30.44
CA THR A 431 -5.37 10.54 30.59
C THR A 431 -4.97 9.27 31.32
N THR A 432 -3.91 8.60 30.86
CA THR A 432 -3.35 7.40 31.47
C THR A 432 -1.84 7.53 31.64
N SER A 433 -1.30 6.90 32.69
CA SER A 433 0.14 6.77 32.95
C SER A 433 0.61 5.31 32.94
N ASP A 434 -0.32 4.37 32.76
CA ASP A 434 -0.08 2.93 32.99
C ASP A 434 -0.25 2.15 31.69
N LYS A 435 -1.48 2.08 31.16
CA LYS A 435 -1.83 1.24 30.02
C LYS A 435 -2.95 1.82 29.17
N ILE A 436 -3.11 1.24 27.98
CA ILE A 436 -4.32 1.34 27.15
C ILE A 436 -4.90 -0.06 26.93
N GLU A 437 -6.23 -0.16 26.83
CA GLU A 437 -6.90 -1.45 26.64
C GLU A 437 -8.25 -1.31 25.93
N SER A 438 -8.66 -2.37 25.23
CA SER A 438 -9.99 -2.48 24.63
C SER A 438 -10.42 -3.94 24.53
N TRP A 439 -11.71 -4.21 24.73
CA TRP A 439 -12.33 -5.46 24.28
C TRP A 439 -12.48 -5.40 22.76
N LEU A 440 -11.93 -6.39 22.07
CA LEU A 440 -11.91 -6.48 20.61
C LEU A 440 -12.43 -7.83 20.13
N GLY A 441 -13.46 -7.78 19.28
CA GLY A 441 -13.99 -8.95 18.57
C GLY A 441 -13.07 -9.41 17.45
N GLU A 442 -13.48 -10.46 16.73
CA GLU A 442 -12.71 -10.97 15.59
C GLU A 442 -12.57 -9.93 14.47
N GLY A 443 -11.35 -9.77 13.96
CA GLY A 443 -11.04 -8.84 12.89
C GLY A 443 -11.17 -7.37 13.30
N GLU A 444 -11.31 -7.06 14.60
CA GLU A 444 -11.48 -5.70 15.11
C GLU A 444 -10.15 -5.09 15.53
N SER A 445 -9.99 -3.81 15.19
CA SER A 445 -8.89 -2.96 15.66
C SER A 445 -9.45 -1.67 16.23
N VAL A 446 -8.66 -1.01 17.08
CA VAL A 446 -8.93 0.32 17.60
C VAL A 446 -7.71 1.20 17.41
N LEU A 447 -7.93 2.43 16.94
CA LEU A 447 -6.93 3.44 16.65
C LEU A 447 -6.99 4.54 17.69
N TYR A 448 -5.86 4.80 18.34
CA TYR A 448 -5.70 5.84 19.35
C TYR A 448 -4.69 6.89 18.91
N LYS A 449 -5.04 8.16 19.08
CA LYS A 449 -4.09 9.27 19.13
C LYS A 449 -3.71 9.51 20.59
N LEU A 450 -2.41 9.64 20.83
CA LEU A 450 -1.82 9.86 22.14
C LEU A 450 -1.08 11.20 22.13
N GLN A 451 -1.25 12.00 23.17
CA GLN A 451 -0.52 13.24 23.35
C GLN A 451 0.12 13.29 24.74
N LYS A 452 1.45 13.40 24.75
CA LYS A 452 2.26 13.46 25.97
C LYS A 452 1.84 14.68 26.79
N GLN A 453 1.60 14.45 28.08
CA GLN A 453 1.30 15.52 29.04
C GLN A 453 2.61 16.01 29.68
N SER A 454 2.65 17.31 29.98
CA SER A 454 3.77 17.99 30.64
C SER A 454 4.01 17.53 32.07
#